data_AF-A0A520JHU0-F1
#
_entry.id   AF-A0A520JHU0-F1
#
_cell.length_a   1.000
_cell.length_b   1.000
_cell.length_c   1.000
_cell.angle_alpha   90.00
_cell.angle_beta   90.00
_cell.angle_gamma   90.00
#
_symmetry.space_group_name_H-M   'P 1'
#
loop_
_entity.id
_entity.type
_entity.pdbx_description
1 polymer ?
#
loop_
_entity_poly.entity_id
_entity_poly.type
_entity_poly.pdbx_seq_one_letter_code
_entity_poly.pdbx_strand_id
1 'polypeptide(L)'
;MKRRKLAPQMPPNPAPHIFDWLIEIGLTEAAGMGLAPISSRELSAWQDNTCVRLAPWEARLIRKLSREYLAEGRRAETETCPPPWRAPVTQRELDIEEAQLRRLLG
;
A
#
# COMPACT_ATOMS: atom_id res chain seq x y z
N MET A 1 14.36 11.52 -10.93
CA MET A 1 13.90 11.60 -9.53
C MET A 1 14.53 10.53 -8.64
N LYS A 2 15.84 10.58 -8.36
CA LYS A 2 16.56 9.62 -7.49
C LYS A 2 17.52 10.36 -6.54
N ARG A 3 17.10 11.45 -5.90
CA ARG A 3 18.04 12.33 -5.17
C ARG A 3 18.12 12.11 -3.66
N ARG A 4 17.17 11.40 -3.04
CA ARG A 4 17.31 10.90 -1.67
C ARG A 4 16.61 9.55 -1.59
N LYS A 5 17.29 8.50 -1.11
CA LYS A 5 16.69 7.20 -0.77
C LYS A 5 15.86 7.35 0.51
N LEU A 6 14.89 8.27 0.50
CA LEU A 6 13.95 8.43 1.61
C LEU A 6 13.02 7.22 1.56
N ALA A 7 13.02 6.43 2.63
CA ALA A 7 11.99 5.43 2.81
C ALA A 7 10.62 6.14 2.79
N PRO A 8 9.66 5.69 1.97
CA PRO A 8 8.34 6.27 1.97
C PRO A 8 7.75 6.14 3.38
N GLN A 9 7.15 7.21 3.88
CA GLN A 9 6.47 7.15 5.17
C GLN A 9 5.25 6.23 5.02
N MET A 10 5.11 5.27 5.93
CA MET A 10 4.03 4.28 5.92
C MET A 10 3.09 4.51 7.11
N PRO A 11 1.78 4.28 6.94
CA PRO A 11 0.84 4.32 8.06
C PRO A 11 1.21 3.26 9.11
N PRO A 12 0.85 3.49 10.40
CA PRO A 12 0.97 2.46 11.41
C PRO A 12 0.13 1.24 11.01
N ASN A 13 0.73 0.05 11.05
CA ASN A 13 0.07 -1.19 10.66
C ASN A 13 -0.22 -2.07 11.89
N PRO A 14 -1.49 -2.16 12.34
CA PRO A 14 -1.86 -2.97 13.50
C PRO A 14 -1.87 -4.48 13.22
N ALA A 15 -1.86 -4.90 11.95
CA ALA A 15 -1.98 -6.30 11.55
C ALA A 15 -0.95 -6.67 10.46
N PRO A 16 0.36 -6.71 10.78
CA PRO A 16 1.41 -6.96 9.80
C PRO A 16 1.26 -8.30 9.09
N HIS A 17 0.88 -9.35 9.81
CA HIS A 17 0.66 -10.69 9.25
C HIS A 17 -0.37 -10.72 8.10
N ILE A 18 -1.42 -9.88 8.15
CA ILE A 18 -2.41 -9.79 7.06
C ILE A 18 -1.78 -9.22 5.80
N PHE A 19 -0.88 -8.25 5.94
CA PHE A 19 -0.15 -7.66 4.82
C PHE A 19 0.87 -8.65 4.26
N ASP A 20 1.58 -9.36 5.13
CA ASP A 20 2.53 -10.40 4.71
C ASP A 20 1.82 -11.46 3.86
N TRP A 21 0.66 -11.97 4.33
CA TRP A 21 -0.16 -12.90 3.54
C TRP A 21 -0.68 -12.27 2.24
N LEU A 22 -1.16 -11.03 2.27
CA LEU A 22 -1.63 -10.34 1.06
C LEU A 22 -0.51 -10.20 0.00
N ILE A 23 0.71 -9.89 0.45
CA ILE A 23 1.89 -9.77 -0.42
C ILE A 23 2.28 -11.16 -0.95
N GLU A 24 2.28 -12.17 -0.09
CA GLU A 24 2.58 -13.55 -0.46
C GLU A 24 1.61 -14.10 -1.51
N ILE A 25 0.31 -13.80 -1.38
CA ILE A 25 -0.73 -14.16 -2.36
C ILE A 25 -0.52 -13.41 -3.69
N GLY A 26 0.05 -12.20 -3.67
CA GLY A 26 0.39 -11.43 -4.87
C GLY A 26 -0.38 -10.11 -5.06
N LEU A 27 -1.05 -9.58 -4.02
CA LEU A 27 -1.87 -8.35 -3.99
C LEU A 27 -3.10 -8.33 -4.90
N THR A 28 -3.01 -8.89 -6.10
CA THR A 28 -4.00 -8.91 -7.18
C THR A 28 -3.84 -10.18 -8.00
N GLU A 29 -4.88 -10.59 -8.71
CA GLU A 29 -4.83 -11.73 -9.64
C GLU A 29 -4.94 -11.24 -11.10
N ALA A 30 -4.48 -12.06 -12.05
CA ALA A 30 -4.64 -11.76 -13.46
C ALA A 30 -6.09 -12.01 -13.90
N ALA A 31 -6.65 -11.06 -14.65
CA ALA A 31 -7.92 -11.18 -15.35
C ALA A 31 -7.71 -11.06 -16.86
N GLY A 32 -8.66 -11.57 -17.66
CA GLY A 32 -8.49 -11.69 -19.12
C GLY A 32 -8.07 -10.40 -19.85
N MET A 33 -8.39 -9.21 -19.32
CA MET A 33 -8.04 -7.91 -19.89
C MET A 33 -7.36 -6.96 -18.88
N GLY A 34 -6.73 -7.48 -17.82
CA GLY A 34 -6.06 -6.64 -16.83
C GLY A 34 -5.87 -7.31 -15.48
N LEU A 35 -5.85 -6.51 -14.42
CA LEU A 35 -5.76 -7.01 -13.04
C LEU A 35 -7.14 -7.06 -12.40
N ALA A 36 -7.36 -8.09 -11.58
CA ALA A 36 -8.55 -8.24 -10.75
C ALA A 36 -8.17 -8.38 -9.27
N PRO A 37 -9.08 -8.03 -8.35
CA PRO A 37 -8.87 -8.28 -6.93
C PRO A 37 -8.86 -9.78 -6.64
N ILE A 38 -8.12 -10.18 -5.60
CA ILE A 38 -8.02 -11.57 -5.16
C ILE A 38 -9.41 -12.19 -4.96
N SER A 39 -9.66 -13.29 -5.67
CA SER A 39 -10.91 -14.05 -5.59
C SER A 39 -10.97 -14.94 -4.36
N SER A 40 -12.17 -15.40 -4.00
CA SER A 40 -12.32 -16.40 -2.94
C SER A 40 -11.67 -17.73 -3.31
N ARG A 41 -11.59 -18.04 -4.60
CA ARG A 41 -10.96 -19.26 -5.10
C ARG A 41 -9.47 -19.22 -4.85
N GLU A 42 -8.82 -18.11 -5.18
CA GLU A 42 -7.39 -17.93 -4.95
C GLU A 42 -7.06 -17.98 -3.46
N LEU A 43 -7.87 -17.33 -2.62
CA LEU A 43 -7.75 -17.43 -1.17
C LEU A 43 -7.95 -18.84 -0.62
N SER A 44 -8.82 -19.64 -1.22
CA SER A 44 -8.98 -21.04 -0.83
C SER A 44 -7.73 -21.83 -1.20
N ALA A 45 -7.25 -21.68 -2.44
CA ALA A 45 -6.05 -22.35 -2.92
C ALA A 45 -4.81 -22.00 -2.09
N TRP A 46 -4.66 -20.73 -1.72
CA TRP A 46 -3.57 -20.29 -0.85
C TRP A 46 -3.65 -20.92 0.55
N GLN A 47 -4.83 -20.96 1.17
CA GLN A 47 -5.03 -21.61 2.48
C GLN A 47 -4.78 -23.13 2.42
N ASP A 48 -5.08 -23.77 1.29
CA ASP A 48 -4.82 -25.19 1.06
C ASP A 48 -3.31 -25.46 0.89
N ASN A 49 -2.58 -24.58 0.19
CA ASN A 49 -1.15 -24.71 -0.06
C ASN A 49 -0.28 -24.41 1.16
N THR A 50 -0.67 -23.41 1.97
CA THR A 50 0.13 -22.95 3.12
C THR A 50 -0.31 -23.58 4.43
N CYS A 51 -1.44 -24.31 4.43
CA CYS A 51 -2.12 -24.83 5.62
C CYS A 51 -2.55 -23.73 6.61
N VAL A 52 -2.49 -22.45 6.25
CA VAL A 52 -3.01 -21.35 7.06
C VAL A 52 -4.54 -21.34 6.97
N ARG A 53 -5.22 -21.11 8.09
CA ARG A 53 -6.69 -20.99 8.15
C ARG A 53 -7.07 -19.59 8.58
N LEU A 54 -7.66 -18.85 7.66
CA LEU A 54 -8.10 -17.48 7.88
C LEU A 54 -9.44 -17.45 8.59
N ALA A 55 -9.57 -16.57 9.59
CA ALA A 55 -10.86 -16.20 10.13
C ALA A 55 -11.70 -15.49 9.06
N PRO A 56 -13.05 -15.55 9.15
CA PRO A 56 -13.92 -14.93 8.15
C PRO A 56 -13.66 -13.44 7.92
N TRP A 57 -13.26 -12.70 8.96
CA TRP A 57 -12.96 -11.27 8.85
C TRP A 57 -11.62 -11.02 8.14
N GLU A 58 -10.61 -11.87 8.33
CA GLU A 58 -9.29 -11.76 7.69
C GLU A 58 -9.40 -11.98 6.19
N ALA A 59 -10.09 -13.05 5.78
CA ALA A 59 -10.35 -13.32 4.37
C ALA A 59 -11.13 -12.18 3.70
N ARG A 60 -12.11 -11.58 4.39
CA ARG A 60 -12.82 -10.39 3.90
C ARG A 60 -11.91 -9.16 3.81
N LEU A 61 -11.04 -8.98 4.81
CA LEU A 61 -10.10 -7.86 4.86
C LEU A 61 -9.07 -7.94 3.73
N ILE A 62 -8.45 -9.10 3.51
CA ILE A 62 -7.49 -9.32 2.40
C ILE A 62 -8.12 -8.98 1.05
N ARG A 63 -9.35 -9.46 0.79
CA ARG A 63 -10.07 -9.14 -0.45
C ARG A 63 -10.40 -7.67 -0.57
N LYS A 64 -10.75 -7.01 0.54
CA LYS A 64 -10.99 -5.56 0.56
C LYS A 64 -9.71 -4.80 0.24
N LEU A 65 -8.59 -5.14 0.88
CA LEU A 65 -7.29 -4.53 0.63
C LEU A 65 -6.85 -4.68 -0.84
N SER A 66 -7.05 -5.86 -1.41
CA SER A 66 -6.76 -6.11 -2.84
C SER A 66 -7.59 -5.21 -3.78
N ARG A 67 -8.87 -4.98 -3.46
CA ARG A 67 -9.74 -4.05 -4.22
C ARG A 67 -9.27 -2.61 -4.10
N GLU A 68 -8.99 -2.16 -2.87
CA GLU A 68 -8.53 -0.80 -2.61
C GLU A 68 -7.17 -0.54 -3.27
N TYR A 69 -6.28 -1.53 -3.27
CA TYR A 69 -4.98 -1.44 -3.96
C TYR A 69 -5.16 -1.18 -5.46
N LEU A 70 -6.07 -1.89 -6.12
CA LEU A 70 -6.37 -1.65 -7.54
C LEU A 70 -7.04 -0.30 -7.80
N ALA A 71 -7.95 0.11 -6.93
CA ALA A 71 -8.60 1.41 -7.03
C ALA A 71 -7.59 2.55 -6.85
N GLU A 72 -6.67 2.43 -5.89
CA GLU A 72 -5.59 3.39 -5.67
C GLU A 72 -4.61 3.40 -6.84
N GLY A 73 -4.23 2.22 -7.38
CA GLY A 73 -3.36 2.12 -8.54
C GLY A 73 -3.88 2.92 -9.73
N ARG A 74 -5.19 2.82 -10.03
CA ARG A 74 -5.84 3.60 -11.09
C ARG A 74 -5.87 5.11 -10.79
N ARG A 75 -6.08 5.50 -9.54
CA ARG A 75 -6.03 6.92 -9.14
C ARG A 75 -4.61 7.48 -9.29
N ALA A 76 -3.61 6.71 -8.89
CA ALA A 76 -2.21 7.07 -8.92
C ALA A 76 -1.63 7.22 -10.34
N GLU A 77 -2.31 6.72 -11.38
CA GLU A 77 -1.96 7.01 -12.78
C GLU A 77 -2.11 8.49 -13.14
N THR A 78 -2.90 9.25 -12.37
CA THR A 78 -3.03 10.71 -12.56
C THR A 78 -1.78 11.42 -12.03
N GLU A 79 -1.17 12.29 -12.84
CA GLU A 79 0.08 13.00 -12.49
C GLU A 79 -0.03 13.83 -11.19
N THR A 80 -1.23 14.32 -10.88
CA THR A 80 -1.52 15.15 -9.71
C THR A 80 -2.08 14.35 -8.53
N CYS A 81 -2.08 13.02 -8.60
CA CYS A 81 -2.62 12.18 -7.54
C CYS A 81 -1.79 12.34 -6.26
N PRO A 82 -2.40 12.80 -5.14
CA PRO A 82 -1.70 12.87 -3.87
C PRO A 82 -1.45 11.45 -3.33
N PRO A 83 -0.42 11.28 -2.47
CA PRO A 83 -0.20 9.99 -1.82
C PRO A 83 -1.40 9.63 -0.92
N PRO A 84 -1.77 8.34 -0.84
CA PRO A 84 -2.94 7.89 -0.08
C PRO A 84 -2.79 8.08 1.43
N TRP A 85 -1.56 8.19 1.91
CA TRP A 85 -1.25 8.48 3.31
C TRP A 85 -0.07 9.45 3.42
N ARG A 86 -0.14 10.35 4.39
CA ARG A 86 0.93 11.30 4.74
C ARG A 86 0.98 11.43 6.25
N ALA A 87 2.17 11.28 6.85
CA ALA A 87 2.30 11.54 8.28
C ALA A 87 2.08 13.04 8.57
N PRO A 88 1.66 13.39 9.79
CA PRO A 88 1.62 14.79 10.20
C PRO A 88 3.01 15.41 10.04
N VAL A 89 3.09 16.54 9.35
CA VAL A 89 4.35 17.29 9.21
C VAL A 89 4.67 17.91 10.57
N THR A 90 5.86 17.63 11.08
CA THR A 90 6.32 18.18 12.36
C THR A 90 6.88 19.59 12.16
N GLN A 91 6.77 20.46 13.19
CA GLN A 91 7.36 21.81 13.10
C GLN A 91 8.87 21.77 12.80
N ARG A 92 9.56 20.77 13.34
CA ARG A 92 10.98 20.56 13.08
C ARG A 92 11.29 20.30 11.60
N GLU A 93 10.43 19.56 10.90
CA GLU A 93 10.60 19.32 9.46
C GLU A 93 10.38 20.62 8.67
N LEU A 94 9.36 21.41 9.04
CA LEU A 94 9.12 22.72 8.43
C LEU A 94 10.31 23.65 8.60
N ASP A 95 10.87 23.76 9.82
CA ASP A 95 12.01 24.63 10.11
C ASP A 95 13.26 24.24 9.30
N ILE A 96 13.51 22.94 9.14
CA ILE A 96 14.64 22.41 8.35
C ILE A 96 14.45 22.75 6.86
N GLU A 97 13.23 22.52 6.35
CA GLU A 97 12.90 22.77 4.95
C GLU A 97 12.97 24.26 4.63
N GLU A 98 12.46 25.11 5.52
CA GLU A 98 12.53 26.57 5.41
C GLU A 98 13.97 27.08 5.47
N ALA A 99 14.80 26.57 6.39
CA ALA A 99 16.21 26.91 6.45
C ALA A 99 16.96 26.47 5.17
N GLN A 100 16.62 25.30 4.60
CA GLN A 100 17.15 24.87 3.30
C GLN A 100 16.70 25.81 2.17
N LEU A 101 15.42 26.18 2.12
CA LEU A 101 14.86 27.07 1.11
C LEU A 101 15.51 28.45 1.16
N ARG A 102 15.63 29.05 2.35
CA ARG A 102 16.34 30.32 2.56
C ARG A 102 17.79 30.24 2.09
N ARG A 103 18.49 29.15 2.40
CA ARG A 103 19.87 28.93 1.93
C ARG A 103 20.00 28.85 0.40
N LEU A 104 18.98 28.38 -0.29
CA LEU A 104 18.97 28.25 -1.76
C LEU A 104 18.52 29.53 -2.47
N LEU A 105 17.64 30.31 -1.84
CA LEU A 105 17.01 31.49 -2.44
C LEU A 105 17.68 32.83 -2.08
N GLY A 106 18.54 32.84 -1.04
CA GLY A 106 19.28 34.03 -0.61
C GLY A 106 18.51 34.85 0.42
#